data_AF-A0A7S9QEV8-F1
#
_entry.id   AF-A0A7S9QEV8-F1
#
_cell.length_a   1.000
_cell.length_b   1.000
_cell.length_c   1.000
_cell.angle_alpha   90.00
_cell.angle_beta   90.00
_cell.angle_gamma   90.00
#
_symmetry.space_group_name_H-M   'P 1'
#
loop_
_entity.id
_entity.type
_entity.pdbx_description
1 polymer ?
#
loop_
_entity_poly.entity_id
_entity_poly.type
_entity_poly.pdbx_seq_one_letter_code
_entity_poly.pdbx_strand_id
1 'polypeptide(L)'
;MPRPDRFRFFTIFGVMRTGSNLLQRTLDQFPDLLCHGELFNPAFIGRVKDDEAFGFTIARRDADPDGLIDAVVADSPETLVGFRLFDGHDPRVEQGVLARPDAGKIILTRDPLDSYISLKIARETDQWMLGKTRARRSARVRFDMDEFRDYRSRTADYYARVERTLQLSGEAAFRVRFDDVTDLEVVNGLAKWLGSAHQLDSIEETIQRQNPGPIEEKVLNFEEMEDALRSDGGVHQTGGSSGQRAANLRFMRQSKTLPLLYAAIPGTRSDKVLRWIHGIDGGDDTRADIRDGALFGQPQNRRALQDWLGVHADTLCFTTVAHPLARAHDAFLSRILDTQDEGYPRIRSHAESEYGMHVPDAESIAGADRARLTAMGYDVEAHRRAFAAFLDFVRANLAGRTPMRIDGLWAPQHDFVEGFGTAVTLGLILREDDLLSGAAYIKRRFGLDRVRNAALKEAPSGLFDLSEIWTQELEDAARAIYPRDFAQFGFGPAGQAA
;
A
#
# COMPACT_ATOMS: atom_id res chain seq x y z
N MET A 1 -26.46 -32.16 22.80
CA MET A 1 -25.07 -32.07 23.28
C MET A 1 -24.58 -30.66 23.03
N PRO A 2 -24.20 -29.89 24.07
CA PRO A 2 -23.57 -28.59 23.87
C PRO A 2 -22.21 -28.87 23.21
N ARG A 3 -21.89 -28.16 22.11
CA ARG A 3 -20.61 -28.34 21.42
C ARG A 3 -19.51 -27.68 22.26
N PRO A 4 -18.42 -28.37 22.60
CA PRO A 4 -17.22 -27.70 23.09
C PRO A 4 -16.65 -26.79 21.99
N ASP A 5 -15.98 -25.73 22.42
CA ASP A 5 -15.77 -24.45 21.72
C ASP A 5 -15.24 -24.58 20.28
N ARG A 6 -15.99 -24.00 19.34
CA ARG A 6 -15.66 -24.02 17.91
C ARG A 6 -14.37 -23.24 17.58
N PHE A 7 -14.07 -22.22 18.37
CA PHE A 7 -12.94 -21.33 18.14
C PHE A 7 -12.07 -21.24 19.39
N ARG A 8 -10.76 -21.17 19.17
CA ARG A 8 -9.74 -20.98 20.20
C ARG A 8 -9.51 -19.50 20.50
N PHE A 9 -9.71 -18.64 19.48
CA PHE A 9 -9.67 -17.18 19.56
C PHE A 9 -10.44 -16.60 18.38
N PHE A 10 -10.66 -15.28 18.36
CA PHE A 10 -11.23 -14.58 17.22
C PHE A 10 -10.39 -13.39 16.75
N THR A 11 -10.60 -12.97 15.50
CA THR A 11 -9.88 -11.85 14.90
C THR A 11 -10.83 -10.98 14.09
N ILE A 12 -10.77 -9.66 14.32
CA ILE A 12 -11.49 -8.66 13.54
C ILE A 12 -10.55 -8.12 12.47
N PHE A 13 -10.86 -8.47 11.22
CA PHE A 13 -10.20 -7.98 10.02
C PHE A 13 -10.91 -6.73 9.48
N GLY A 14 -10.14 -5.78 8.98
CA GLY A 14 -10.68 -4.59 8.33
C GLY A 14 -9.61 -3.60 7.94
N VAL A 15 -10.01 -2.45 7.42
CA VAL A 15 -9.10 -1.31 7.22
C VAL A 15 -9.19 -0.32 8.37
N MET A 16 -8.23 0.59 8.46
CA MET A 16 -8.30 1.69 9.42
C MET A 16 -9.62 2.47 9.26
N ARG A 17 -10.22 2.88 10.39
CA ARG A 17 -11.46 3.68 10.46
C ARG A 17 -12.75 2.97 10.03
N THR A 18 -12.75 1.64 9.96
CA THR A 18 -13.95 0.81 9.76
C THR A 18 -14.90 0.74 10.96
N GLY A 19 -14.50 1.27 12.12
CA GLY A 19 -15.28 1.17 13.36
C GLY A 19 -14.92 -0.03 14.23
N SER A 20 -13.77 -0.66 13.99
CA SER A 20 -13.29 -1.80 14.76
C SER A 20 -13.16 -1.56 16.27
N ASN A 21 -12.88 -0.33 16.70
CA ASN A 21 -12.94 0.07 18.13
C ASN A 21 -14.35 -0.01 18.71
N LEU A 22 -15.37 0.38 17.94
CA LEU A 22 -16.76 0.29 18.36
C LEU A 22 -17.16 -1.17 18.48
N LEU A 23 -16.87 -1.98 17.45
CA LEU A 23 -17.15 -3.41 17.49
C LEU A 23 -16.45 -4.11 18.65
N GLN A 24 -15.17 -3.79 18.91
CA GLN A 24 -14.46 -4.29 20.08
C GLN A 24 -15.23 -3.97 21.37
N ARG A 25 -15.60 -2.70 21.63
CA ARG A 25 -16.31 -2.34 22.87
C ARG A 25 -17.72 -2.91 22.95
N THR A 26 -18.35 -3.20 21.82
CA THR A 26 -19.63 -3.91 21.79
C THR A 26 -19.42 -5.37 22.19
N LEU A 27 -18.38 -6.04 21.68
CA LEU A 27 -18.05 -7.41 22.05
C LEU A 27 -17.58 -7.52 23.52
N ASP A 28 -16.85 -6.53 24.03
CA ASP A 28 -16.41 -6.47 25.44
C ASP A 28 -17.59 -6.33 26.44
N GLN A 29 -18.84 -6.14 25.96
CA GLN A 29 -20.05 -6.18 26.82
C GLN A 29 -20.51 -7.62 27.11
N PHE A 30 -20.05 -8.61 26.34
CA PHE A 30 -20.32 -10.02 26.61
C PHE A 30 -19.33 -10.53 27.67
N PRO A 31 -19.79 -11.14 28.78
CA PRO A 31 -18.90 -11.59 29.86
C PRO A 31 -17.84 -12.61 29.45
N ASP A 32 -18.10 -13.36 28.37
CA ASP A 32 -17.27 -14.46 27.88
C ASP A 32 -16.45 -14.10 26.63
N LEU A 33 -16.44 -12.83 26.20
CA LEU A 33 -15.65 -12.34 25.06
C LEU A 33 -14.71 -11.22 25.52
N LEU A 34 -13.47 -11.24 25.04
CA LEU A 34 -12.48 -10.20 25.37
C LEU A 34 -11.61 -9.87 24.17
N CYS A 35 -11.53 -8.59 23.76
CA CYS A 35 -10.69 -8.16 22.64
C CYS A 35 -9.49 -7.31 23.09
N HIS A 36 -8.26 -7.75 22.77
CA HIS A 36 -7.00 -7.15 23.21
C HIS A 36 -6.45 -6.03 22.31
N GLY A 37 -7.29 -5.42 21.48
CA GLY A 37 -6.84 -4.33 20.61
C GLY A 37 -6.00 -4.82 19.43
N GLU A 38 -4.89 -4.16 19.13
CA GLU A 38 -4.04 -4.44 17.95
C GLU A 38 -2.73 -5.12 18.37
N LEU A 39 -2.78 -6.42 18.64
CA LEU A 39 -1.62 -7.19 19.09
C LEU A 39 -0.46 -7.20 18.09
N PHE A 40 -0.77 -7.10 16.80
CA PHE A 40 0.19 -7.16 15.69
C PHE A 40 0.40 -5.81 15.00
N ASN A 41 0.19 -4.70 15.74
CA ASN A 41 0.58 -3.40 15.23
C ASN A 41 2.12 -3.32 15.15
N PRO A 42 2.71 -2.80 14.05
CA PRO A 42 4.16 -2.70 13.94
C PRO A 42 4.80 -1.73 14.95
N ALA A 43 4.03 -0.80 15.54
CA ALA A 43 4.57 0.22 16.45
C ALA A 43 4.37 -0.09 17.94
N PHE A 44 3.48 -1.03 18.29
CA PHE A 44 3.12 -1.34 19.69
C PHE A 44 2.44 -2.72 19.79
N ILE A 45 2.19 -3.22 20.99
CA ILE A 45 1.47 -4.49 21.22
C ILE A 45 0.16 -4.24 21.96
N GLY A 46 -0.98 -4.46 21.29
CA GLY A 46 -2.30 -4.35 21.90
C GLY A 46 -2.83 -2.93 21.99
N ARG A 47 -2.20 -2.06 22.80
CA ARG A 47 -2.60 -0.65 22.95
C ARG A 47 -1.45 0.31 22.61
N VAL A 48 -1.82 1.51 22.20
CA VAL A 48 -0.86 2.55 21.79
C VAL A 48 0.05 2.89 22.98
N LYS A 49 1.37 2.81 22.76
CA LYS A 49 2.49 2.99 23.71
C LYS A 49 2.91 1.77 24.53
N ASP A 50 2.25 0.63 24.37
CA ASP A 50 2.69 -0.61 25.01
C ASP A 50 3.76 -1.28 24.13
N ASP A 51 4.97 -1.45 24.67
CA ASP A 51 6.10 -2.12 24.02
C ASP A 51 6.27 -3.60 24.44
N GLU A 52 5.56 -4.00 25.49
CA GLU A 52 5.47 -5.38 25.97
C GLU A 52 4.01 -5.74 26.36
N ALA A 53 3.57 -6.94 25.98
CA ALA A 53 2.31 -7.52 26.46
C ALA A 53 2.41 -9.05 26.52
N PHE A 54 1.79 -9.68 27.53
CA PHE A 54 1.79 -11.14 27.71
C PHE A 54 3.19 -11.78 27.74
N GLY A 55 4.21 -11.04 28.18
CA GLY A 55 5.61 -11.48 28.18
C GLY A 55 6.29 -11.46 26.80
N PHE A 56 5.70 -10.78 25.81
CA PHE A 56 6.26 -10.58 24.48
C PHE A 56 6.64 -9.13 24.27
N THR A 57 7.88 -8.91 23.83
CA THR A 57 8.30 -7.66 23.20
C THR A 57 7.93 -7.66 21.71
N ILE A 58 8.00 -6.50 21.05
CA ILE A 58 7.77 -6.36 19.60
C ILE A 58 8.66 -7.34 18.83
N ALA A 59 9.96 -7.37 19.12
CA ALA A 59 10.91 -8.27 18.47
C ALA A 59 10.57 -9.75 18.68
N ARG A 60 10.18 -10.14 19.90
CA ARG A 60 9.80 -11.52 20.20
C ARG A 60 8.53 -11.93 19.46
N ARG A 61 7.52 -11.07 19.44
CA ARG A 61 6.28 -11.29 18.67
C ARG A 61 6.56 -11.44 17.18
N ASP A 62 7.41 -10.56 16.63
CA ASP A 62 7.71 -10.57 15.21
C ASP A 62 8.51 -11.82 14.79
N ALA A 63 9.27 -12.41 15.72
CA ALA A 63 9.95 -13.70 15.55
C ALA A 63 9.02 -14.92 15.76
N ASP A 64 8.07 -14.84 16.69
CA ASP A 64 7.14 -15.92 17.06
C ASP A 64 5.71 -15.38 17.27
N PRO A 65 4.96 -15.13 16.18
CA PRO A 65 3.62 -14.56 16.27
C PRO A 65 2.58 -15.55 16.81
N ASP A 66 2.71 -16.84 16.51
CA ASP A 66 1.81 -17.88 17.05
C ASP A 66 2.01 -18.04 18.56
N GLY A 67 3.25 -17.91 19.06
CA GLY A 67 3.53 -17.89 20.50
C GLY A 67 2.81 -16.76 21.25
N LEU A 68 2.66 -15.57 20.63
CA LEU A 68 1.86 -14.50 21.24
C LEU A 68 0.36 -14.87 21.29
N ILE A 69 -0.18 -15.46 20.22
CA ILE A 69 -1.58 -15.92 20.21
C ILE A 69 -1.79 -16.95 21.33
N ASP A 70 -0.85 -17.89 21.48
CA ASP A 70 -0.91 -18.92 22.51
C ASP A 70 -0.87 -18.32 23.93
N ALA A 71 -0.02 -17.32 24.16
CA ALA A 71 0.06 -16.62 25.44
C ALA A 71 -1.22 -15.85 25.77
N VAL A 72 -1.83 -15.18 24.79
CA VAL A 72 -3.08 -14.43 24.98
C VAL A 72 -4.24 -15.37 25.29
N VAL A 73 -4.34 -16.51 24.60
CA VAL A 73 -5.35 -17.54 24.89
C VAL A 73 -5.16 -18.14 26.28
N ALA A 74 -3.91 -18.36 26.71
CA ALA A 74 -3.62 -18.93 28.02
C ALA A 74 -3.90 -17.97 29.19
N ASP A 75 -3.84 -16.65 28.96
CA ASP A 75 -4.08 -15.63 29.98
C ASP A 75 -5.55 -15.56 30.43
N SER A 76 -6.48 -15.91 29.54
CA SER A 76 -7.92 -15.87 29.83
C SER A 76 -8.61 -17.18 29.41
N PRO A 77 -8.42 -18.29 30.16
CA PRO A 77 -8.85 -19.63 29.74
C PRO A 77 -10.38 -19.82 29.73
N GLU A 78 -11.12 -18.95 30.43
CA GLU A 78 -12.59 -19.01 30.53
C GLU A 78 -13.29 -18.04 29.57
N THR A 79 -12.55 -17.24 28.80
CA THR A 79 -13.13 -16.30 27.83
C THR A 79 -12.56 -16.53 26.44
N LEU A 80 -13.39 -16.31 25.41
CA LEU A 80 -12.90 -16.32 24.05
C LEU A 80 -12.20 -14.98 23.80
N VAL A 81 -10.87 -15.04 23.73
CA VAL A 81 -10.04 -13.88 23.44
C VAL A 81 -10.02 -13.56 21.95
N GLY A 82 -9.81 -12.29 21.63
CA GLY A 82 -9.62 -11.86 20.26
C GLY A 82 -8.78 -10.60 20.12
N PHE A 83 -8.50 -10.24 18.88
CA PHE A 83 -7.71 -9.05 18.54
C PHE A 83 -8.09 -8.52 17.16
N ARG A 84 -7.59 -7.32 16.84
CA ARG A 84 -7.85 -6.61 15.59
C ARG A 84 -6.62 -6.67 14.71
N LEU A 85 -6.84 -6.99 13.44
CA LEU A 85 -5.80 -7.06 12.43
C LEU A 85 -6.21 -6.20 11.23
N PHE A 86 -5.40 -5.21 10.88
CA PHE A 86 -5.70 -4.27 9.82
C PHE A 86 -4.75 -4.38 8.64
N ASP A 87 -5.17 -3.83 7.49
CA ASP A 87 -4.29 -3.56 6.37
C ASP A 87 -3.05 -2.78 6.84
N GLY A 88 -1.86 -3.36 6.64
CA GLY A 88 -0.58 -2.82 7.11
C GLY A 88 -0.05 -3.40 8.43
N HIS A 89 -0.76 -4.35 9.05
CA HIS A 89 -0.20 -5.21 10.10
C HIS A 89 0.61 -6.36 9.46
N ASP A 90 1.24 -7.21 10.29
CA ASP A 90 2.07 -8.32 9.80
C ASP A 90 1.27 -9.26 8.86
N PRO A 91 1.62 -9.32 7.56
CA PRO A 91 0.89 -10.12 6.58
C PRO A 91 1.03 -11.63 6.81
N ARG A 92 2.08 -12.07 7.51
CA ARG A 92 2.27 -13.50 7.87
C ARG A 92 1.19 -13.93 8.85
N VAL A 93 0.88 -13.08 9.81
CA VAL A 93 -0.17 -13.31 10.81
C VAL A 93 -1.55 -13.22 10.17
N GLU A 94 -1.77 -12.25 9.29
CA GLU A 94 -3.02 -12.15 8.53
C GLU A 94 -3.33 -13.45 7.77
N GLN A 95 -2.38 -13.89 6.94
CA GLN A 95 -2.55 -15.08 6.10
C GLN A 95 -2.66 -16.35 6.96
N GLY A 96 -1.84 -16.46 8.01
CA GLY A 96 -1.88 -17.57 8.94
C GLY A 96 -3.24 -17.69 9.63
N VAL A 97 -3.74 -16.60 10.23
CA VAL A 97 -5.03 -16.60 10.94
C VAL A 97 -6.21 -16.82 10.01
N LEU A 98 -6.21 -16.23 8.80
CA LEU A 98 -7.27 -16.47 7.82
C LEU A 98 -7.35 -17.93 7.37
N ALA A 99 -6.24 -18.66 7.38
CA ALA A 99 -6.17 -20.07 7.00
C ALA A 99 -6.44 -21.04 8.17
N ARG A 100 -6.51 -20.56 9.42
CA ARG A 100 -6.62 -21.39 10.63
C ARG A 100 -8.06 -21.79 10.94
N PRO A 101 -8.43 -23.09 10.99
CA PRO A 101 -9.81 -23.52 11.25
C PRO A 101 -10.31 -23.20 12.67
N ASP A 102 -9.40 -23.09 13.63
CA ASP A 102 -9.68 -22.79 15.03
C ASP A 102 -9.82 -21.29 15.33
N ALA A 103 -9.69 -20.42 14.33
CA ALA A 103 -9.83 -18.96 14.49
C ALA A 103 -11.20 -18.46 14.01
N GLY A 104 -11.91 -17.70 14.85
CA GLY A 104 -13.11 -16.97 14.47
C GLY A 104 -12.76 -15.73 13.65
N LYS A 105 -13.02 -15.74 12.34
CA LYS A 105 -12.76 -14.57 11.46
C LYS A 105 -13.98 -13.65 11.37
N ILE A 106 -13.81 -12.38 11.72
CA ILE A 106 -14.82 -11.34 11.57
C ILE A 106 -14.32 -10.34 10.53
N ILE A 107 -15.02 -10.17 9.41
CA ILE A 107 -14.68 -9.19 8.38
C ILE A 107 -15.55 -7.96 8.59
N LEU A 108 -14.96 -6.87 9.08
CA LEU A 108 -15.63 -5.60 9.30
C LEU A 108 -15.42 -4.68 8.11
N THR A 109 -16.52 -4.26 7.49
CA THR A 109 -16.52 -3.35 6.34
C THR A 109 -17.21 -2.03 6.68
N ARG A 110 -16.84 -0.97 5.97
CA ARG A 110 -17.48 0.34 6.07
C ARG A 110 -17.49 0.98 4.71
N ASP A 111 -18.44 1.89 4.49
CA ASP A 111 -18.42 2.75 3.31
C ASP A 111 -17.03 3.40 3.13
N PRO A 112 -16.39 3.26 1.95
CA PRO A 112 -15.06 3.79 1.71
C PRO A 112 -14.98 5.32 1.81
N LEU A 113 -16.03 6.05 1.41
CA LEU A 113 -16.05 7.52 1.44
C LEU A 113 -16.05 8.02 2.88
N ASP A 114 -16.89 7.43 3.72
CA ASP A 114 -16.91 7.72 5.15
C ASP A 114 -15.59 7.39 5.85
N SER A 115 -14.97 6.27 5.47
CA SER A 115 -13.70 5.83 6.05
C SER A 115 -12.55 6.75 5.62
N TYR A 116 -12.52 7.16 4.36
CA TYR A 116 -11.55 8.09 3.80
C TYR A 116 -11.63 9.47 4.46
N ILE A 117 -12.82 10.07 4.53
CA ILE A 117 -13.02 11.38 5.16
C ILE A 117 -12.66 11.31 6.63
N SER A 118 -13.04 10.22 7.31
CA SER A 118 -12.65 10.04 8.70
C SER A 118 -11.14 9.87 8.89
N LEU A 119 -10.43 9.27 7.94
CA LEU A 119 -8.97 9.13 7.97
C LEU A 119 -8.29 10.49 7.75
N LYS A 120 -8.80 11.30 6.81
CA LYS A 120 -8.29 12.66 6.57
C LYS A 120 -8.45 13.55 7.80
N ILE A 121 -9.63 13.54 8.42
CA ILE A 121 -9.87 14.35 9.63
C ILE A 121 -8.91 13.94 10.75
N ALA A 122 -8.69 12.63 10.94
CA ALA A 122 -7.77 12.13 11.97
C ALA A 122 -6.33 12.59 11.73
N ARG A 123 -5.86 12.58 10.47
CA ARG A 123 -4.52 13.07 10.09
C ARG A 123 -4.36 14.57 10.32
N GLU A 124 -5.37 15.37 9.98
CA GLU A 124 -5.32 16.82 10.18
C GLU A 124 -5.44 17.23 11.66
N THR A 125 -6.15 16.44 12.47
CA THR A 125 -6.42 16.78 13.88
C THR A 125 -5.45 16.14 14.88
N ASP A 126 -4.64 15.18 14.44
CA ASP A 126 -3.84 14.29 15.30
C ASP A 126 -4.67 13.60 16.42
N GLN A 127 -5.97 13.40 16.17
CA GLN A 127 -6.89 12.77 17.11
C GLN A 127 -7.30 11.37 16.65
N TRP A 128 -6.71 10.37 17.30
CA TRP A 128 -6.92 8.95 16.99
C TRP A 128 -8.06 8.31 17.82
N MET A 129 -8.31 8.81 19.04
CA MET A 129 -9.46 8.44 19.91
C MET A 129 -10.00 9.63 20.72
N LEU A 130 -11.32 9.83 20.71
CA LEU A 130 -12.00 10.73 21.64
C LEU A 130 -12.31 9.97 22.95
N GLY A 131 -11.53 10.25 23.99
CA GLY A 131 -11.92 9.98 25.38
C GLY A 131 -12.88 11.05 25.90
N LYS A 132 -13.70 10.70 26.90
CA LYS A 132 -14.86 11.45 27.45
C LYS A 132 -14.62 12.91 27.91
N THR A 133 -13.42 13.51 27.73
CA THR A 133 -13.07 14.78 28.41
C THR A 133 -12.23 15.79 27.61
N ARG A 134 -12.00 15.62 26.30
CA ARG A 134 -11.30 16.65 25.49
C ARG A 134 -12.22 17.32 24.46
N ALA A 135 -12.19 18.66 24.48
CA ALA A 135 -12.98 19.52 23.60
C ALA A 135 -12.77 19.16 22.13
N ARG A 136 -13.92 18.93 21.46
CA ARG A 136 -14.07 18.48 20.08
C ARG A 136 -13.53 19.52 19.10
N ARG A 137 -12.52 19.19 18.29
CA ARG A 137 -12.11 20.02 17.15
C ARG A 137 -12.77 19.46 15.90
N SER A 138 -13.86 20.09 15.45
CA SER A 138 -14.45 19.79 14.15
C SER A 138 -13.54 20.37 13.07
N ALA A 139 -12.57 19.59 12.59
CA ALA A 139 -11.82 19.94 11.40
C ALA A 139 -12.65 19.60 10.16
N ARG A 140 -12.68 20.54 9.21
CA ARG A 140 -13.20 20.30 7.87
C ARG A 140 -12.02 20.00 6.95
N VAL A 141 -12.10 18.92 6.20
CA VAL A 141 -11.04 18.47 5.31
C VAL A 141 -11.34 18.84 3.87
N ARG A 142 -10.32 19.06 3.05
CA ARG A 142 -10.51 19.18 1.60
C ARG A 142 -10.55 17.78 0.97
N PHE A 143 -11.62 17.47 0.26
CA PHE A 143 -11.74 16.23 -0.50
C PHE A 143 -10.87 16.30 -1.77
N ASP A 144 -10.09 15.25 -1.98
CA ASP A 144 -9.31 15.01 -3.18
C ASP A 144 -9.76 13.67 -3.76
N MET A 145 -10.21 13.72 -5.03
CA MET A 145 -10.77 12.56 -5.72
C MET A 145 -9.72 11.50 -6.03
N ASP A 146 -8.50 11.90 -6.40
CA ASP A 146 -7.45 10.94 -6.76
C ASP A 146 -6.95 10.22 -5.51
N GLU A 147 -6.78 10.94 -4.40
CA GLU A 147 -6.47 10.34 -3.11
C GLU A 147 -7.59 9.39 -2.63
N PHE A 148 -8.86 9.77 -2.85
CA PHE A 148 -10.00 8.90 -2.53
C PHE A 148 -10.00 7.63 -3.39
N ARG A 149 -9.71 7.73 -4.69
CA ARG A 149 -9.60 6.58 -5.60
C ARG A 149 -8.49 5.64 -5.17
N ASP A 150 -7.33 6.17 -4.82
CA ASP A 150 -6.19 5.38 -4.31
C ASP A 150 -6.56 4.68 -3.00
N TYR A 151 -7.26 5.37 -2.11
CA TYR A 151 -7.77 4.78 -0.87
C TYR A 151 -8.79 3.66 -1.15
N ARG A 152 -9.76 3.90 -2.04
CA ARG A 152 -10.80 2.93 -2.43
C ARG A 152 -10.19 1.69 -3.09
N SER A 153 -9.23 1.87 -3.99
CA SER A 153 -8.53 0.75 -4.66
C SER A 153 -7.77 -0.10 -3.65
N ARG A 154 -6.96 0.52 -2.78
CA ARG A 154 -6.21 -0.22 -1.74
C ARG A 154 -7.14 -1.00 -0.82
N THR A 155 -8.25 -0.38 -0.41
CA THR A 155 -9.27 -1.01 0.43
C THR A 155 -9.94 -2.20 -0.29
N ALA A 156 -10.28 -2.05 -1.57
CA ALA A 156 -10.86 -3.13 -2.36
C ALA A 156 -9.87 -4.29 -2.55
N ASP A 157 -8.60 -3.98 -2.82
CA ASP A 157 -7.53 -4.97 -2.97
C ASP A 157 -7.32 -5.75 -1.67
N TYR A 158 -7.36 -5.07 -0.51
CA TYR A 158 -7.30 -5.71 0.80
C TYR A 158 -8.42 -6.75 0.98
N TYR A 159 -9.69 -6.36 0.84
CA TYR A 159 -10.79 -7.30 1.03
C TYR A 159 -10.80 -8.41 -0.03
N ALA A 160 -10.39 -8.13 -1.26
CA ALA A 160 -10.25 -9.17 -2.28
C ALA A 160 -9.19 -10.21 -1.92
N ARG A 161 -8.06 -9.81 -1.31
CA ARG A 161 -7.05 -10.74 -0.81
C ARG A 161 -7.60 -11.58 0.34
N VAL A 162 -8.26 -10.95 1.32
CA VAL A 162 -8.89 -11.64 2.46
C VAL A 162 -9.87 -12.71 1.98
N GLU A 163 -10.79 -12.35 1.09
CA GLU A 163 -11.78 -13.28 0.52
C GLU A 163 -11.12 -14.41 -0.26
N ARG A 164 -10.08 -14.11 -1.05
CA ARG A 164 -9.34 -15.14 -1.79
C ARG A 164 -8.64 -16.12 -0.84
N THR A 165 -8.05 -15.64 0.25
CA THR A 165 -7.39 -16.50 1.24
C THR A 165 -8.41 -17.45 1.89
N LEU A 166 -9.57 -16.92 2.31
CA LEU A 166 -10.67 -17.74 2.84
C LEU A 166 -11.14 -18.81 1.84
N GLN A 167 -11.28 -18.44 0.57
CA GLN A 167 -11.68 -19.39 -0.49
C GLN A 167 -10.64 -20.50 -0.71
N LEU A 168 -9.35 -20.17 -0.66
CA LEU A 168 -8.29 -21.16 -0.84
C LEU A 168 -8.11 -22.09 0.36
N SER A 169 -8.30 -21.57 1.58
CA SER A 169 -8.24 -22.38 2.80
C SER A 169 -9.53 -23.15 3.09
N GLY A 170 -10.64 -22.83 2.39
CA GLY A 170 -11.95 -23.42 2.65
C GLY A 170 -12.62 -22.85 3.91
N GLU A 171 -12.11 -21.74 4.43
CA GLU A 171 -12.57 -21.12 5.66
C GLU A 171 -13.74 -20.16 5.45
N ALA A 172 -14.54 -19.96 6.49
CA ALA A 172 -15.65 -19.02 6.49
C ALA A 172 -15.44 -17.91 7.52
N ALA A 173 -16.00 -16.73 7.23
CA ALA A 173 -15.92 -15.56 8.11
C ALA A 173 -17.30 -14.92 8.31
N PHE A 174 -17.53 -14.35 9.49
CA PHE A 174 -18.72 -13.55 9.80
C PHE A 174 -18.52 -12.14 9.27
N ARG A 175 -19.43 -11.64 8.43
CA ARG A 175 -19.31 -10.32 7.80
C ARG A 175 -20.19 -9.34 8.54
N VAL A 176 -19.61 -8.21 8.94
CA VAL A 176 -20.28 -7.13 9.67
C VAL A 176 -20.05 -5.84 8.91
N ARG A 177 -21.10 -5.05 8.68
CA ARG A 177 -20.93 -3.67 8.23
C ARG A 177 -20.89 -2.74 9.44
N PHE A 178 -20.23 -1.60 9.30
CA PHE A 178 -20.18 -0.58 10.35
C PHE A 178 -21.56 -0.20 10.89
N ASP A 179 -22.57 -0.10 10.03
CA ASP A 179 -23.95 0.25 10.41
C ASP A 179 -24.60 -0.84 11.28
N ASP A 180 -24.17 -2.10 11.13
CA ASP A 180 -24.70 -3.25 11.85
C ASP A 180 -24.03 -3.42 13.24
N VAL A 181 -22.95 -2.68 13.54
CA VAL A 181 -22.22 -2.79 14.82
C VAL A 181 -23.08 -2.32 16.01
N THR A 182 -24.10 -1.51 15.75
CA THR A 182 -25.10 -1.07 16.74
C THR A 182 -26.42 -1.80 16.64
N ASP A 183 -26.54 -2.77 15.73
CA ASP A 183 -27.73 -3.60 15.60
C ASP A 183 -27.65 -4.75 16.61
N LEU A 184 -28.57 -4.74 17.58
CA LEU A 184 -28.62 -5.72 18.66
C LEU A 184 -28.77 -7.16 18.13
N GLU A 185 -29.55 -7.37 17.07
CA GLU A 185 -29.79 -8.71 16.52
C GLU A 185 -28.53 -9.23 15.82
N VAL A 186 -27.84 -8.37 15.05
CA VAL A 186 -26.59 -8.75 14.37
C VAL A 186 -25.47 -9.02 15.37
N VAL A 187 -25.33 -8.17 16.40
CA VAL A 187 -24.32 -8.33 17.45
C VAL A 187 -24.54 -9.62 18.25
N ASN A 188 -25.78 -9.91 18.65
CA ASN A 188 -26.11 -11.18 19.30
C ASN A 188 -25.90 -12.38 18.37
N GLY A 189 -26.17 -12.23 17.07
CA GLY A 189 -25.86 -13.23 16.05
C GLY A 189 -24.37 -13.52 15.92
N LEU A 190 -23.54 -12.48 15.97
CA LEU A 190 -22.08 -12.58 15.98
C LEU A 190 -21.57 -13.26 17.26
N ALA A 191 -22.05 -12.85 18.43
CA ALA A 191 -21.65 -13.47 19.70
C ALA A 191 -22.02 -14.96 19.75
N LYS A 192 -23.23 -15.31 19.30
CA LYS A 192 -23.67 -16.71 19.15
C LYS A 192 -22.80 -17.49 18.17
N TRP A 193 -22.38 -16.87 17.07
CA TRP A 193 -21.47 -17.51 16.11
C TRP A 193 -20.08 -17.75 16.68
N LEU A 194 -19.59 -16.83 17.51
CA LEU A 194 -18.36 -16.97 18.30
C LEU A 194 -18.46 -18.05 19.38
N GLY A 195 -19.68 -18.43 19.77
CA GLY A 195 -19.93 -19.45 20.78
C GLY A 195 -20.31 -18.90 22.15
N SER A 196 -20.55 -17.60 22.27
CA SER A 196 -20.96 -16.99 23.53
C SER A 196 -22.27 -17.60 24.05
N ALA A 197 -22.32 -17.85 25.36
CA ALA A 197 -23.52 -18.32 26.06
C ALA A 197 -24.48 -17.18 26.43
N HIS A 198 -24.04 -15.93 26.24
CA HIS A 198 -24.76 -14.74 26.63
C HIS A 198 -25.46 -14.08 25.44
N GLN A 199 -26.52 -13.34 25.76
CA GLN A 199 -27.25 -12.49 24.84
C GLN A 199 -27.44 -11.14 25.52
N LEU A 200 -27.20 -10.06 24.78
CA LEU A 200 -27.47 -8.71 25.26
C LEU A 200 -28.94 -8.34 25.02
N ASP A 201 -29.56 -7.70 26.00
CA ASP A 201 -30.89 -7.09 25.88
C ASP A 201 -30.83 -5.67 25.29
N SER A 202 -29.67 -5.01 25.40
CA SER A 202 -29.39 -3.70 24.83
C SER A 202 -27.88 -3.51 24.66
N ILE A 203 -27.45 -2.66 23.72
CA ILE A 203 -26.05 -2.27 23.55
C ILE A 203 -25.84 -0.93 24.25
N GLU A 204 -24.92 -0.88 25.20
CA GLU A 204 -24.53 0.39 25.82
C GLU A 204 -23.77 1.26 24.82
N GLU A 205 -24.11 2.55 24.74
CA GLU A 205 -23.35 3.53 23.96
C GLU A 205 -21.99 3.81 24.63
N THR A 206 -21.01 2.95 24.33
CA THR A 206 -19.69 3.01 24.95
C THR A 206 -18.74 4.00 24.27
N ILE A 207 -18.99 4.38 23.01
CA ILE A 207 -18.18 5.33 22.23
C ILE A 207 -19.09 6.31 21.51
N GLN A 208 -18.87 7.61 21.75
CA GLN A 208 -19.42 8.65 20.89
C GLN A 208 -18.71 8.64 19.54
N ARG A 209 -19.49 8.67 18.44
CA ARG A 209 -18.96 8.82 17.08
C ARG A 209 -17.98 10.00 17.06
N GLN A 210 -16.75 9.76 16.61
CA GLN A 210 -15.68 10.78 16.69
C GLN A 210 -16.00 12.03 15.85
N ASN A 211 -16.65 11.85 14.69
CA ASN A 211 -17.12 12.93 13.82
C ASN A 211 -18.62 12.73 13.51
N PRO A 212 -19.54 13.06 14.43
CA PRO A 212 -20.97 13.03 14.19
C PRO A 212 -21.38 14.25 13.36
N GLY A 213 -22.33 14.06 12.44
CA GLY A 213 -22.80 15.09 11.49
C GLY A 213 -22.82 14.57 10.05
N PRO A 214 -23.56 15.20 9.14
CA PRO A 214 -23.54 14.86 7.72
C PRO A 214 -22.15 15.10 7.12
N ILE A 215 -21.87 14.42 6.01
CA ILE A 215 -20.61 14.55 5.26
C ILE A 215 -20.38 15.99 4.78
N GLU A 216 -21.46 16.71 4.50
CA GLU A 216 -21.54 18.12 4.08
C GLU A 216 -20.82 19.06 5.06
N GLU A 217 -20.97 18.80 6.36
CA GLU A 217 -20.38 19.63 7.41
C GLU A 217 -18.88 19.37 7.63
N LYS A 218 -18.36 18.29 7.04
CA LYS A 218 -17.00 17.77 7.23
C LYS A 218 -16.08 18.04 6.06
N VAL A 219 -16.62 18.36 4.88
CA VAL A 219 -15.86 18.53 3.64
C VAL A 219 -15.92 19.99 3.20
N LEU A 220 -14.76 20.61 2.98
CA LEU A 220 -14.67 22.02 2.57
C LEU A 220 -15.22 22.27 1.16
N ASN A 221 -15.00 21.33 0.26
CA ASN A 221 -15.41 21.39 -1.16
C ASN A 221 -16.47 20.32 -1.45
N PHE A 222 -17.55 20.31 -0.68
CA PHE A 222 -18.60 19.29 -0.77
C PHE A 222 -19.26 19.23 -2.16
N GLU A 223 -19.60 20.38 -2.75
CA GLU A 223 -20.20 20.44 -4.10
C GLU A 223 -19.24 19.88 -5.17
N GLU A 224 -17.95 20.26 -5.13
CA GLU A 224 -16.92 19.70 -6.02
C GLU A 224 -16.75 18.18 -5.83
N MET A 225 -16.83 17.70 -4.58
CA MET A 225 -16.79 16.27 -4.27
C MET A 225 -18.00 15.54 -4.85
N GLU A 226 -19.22 16.06 -4.69
CA GLU A 226 -20.43 15.44 -5.23
C GLU A 226 -20.40 15.35 -6.75
N ASP A 227 -20.00 16.43 -7.43
CA ASP A 227 -19.86 16.46 -8.88
C ASP A 227 -18.79 15.47 -9.36
N ALA A 228 -17.67 15.40 -8.66
CA ALA A 228 -16.62 14.44 -8.95
C ALA A 228 -17.09 12.99 -8.73
N LEU A 229 -17.78 12.69 -7.62
CA LEU A 229 -18.31 11.35 -7.31
C LEU A 229 -19.40 10.91 -8.29
N ARG A 230 -20.24 11.84 -8.74
CA ARG A 230 -21.27 11.59 -9.77
C ARG A 230 -20.64 11.26 -11.11
N SER A 231 -19.57 11.98 -11.47
CA SER A 231 -18.78 11.72 -12.68
C SER A 231 -17.94 10.44 -12.60
N ASP A 232 -17.63 9.97 -11.38
CA ASP A 232 -16.91 8.71 -11.10
C ASP A 232 -17.80 7.45 -11.16
N GLY A 233 -19.09 7.60 -11.49
CA GLY A 233 -20.00 6.47 -11.72
C GLY A 233 -20.81 5.99 -10.52
N GLY A 234 -20.86 6.78 -9.44
CA GLY A 234 -21.71 6.50 -8.29
C GLY A 234 -21.19 5.41 -7.35
N VAL A 235 -21.53 5.55 -6.07
CA VAL A 235 -21.11 4.68 -4.97
C VAL A 235 -21.96 3.41 -4.95
N HIS A 236 -21.84 2.53 -5.94
CA HIS A 236 -22.35 1.15 -5.85
C HIS A 236 -21.62 0.21 -6.82
N GLN A 237 -20.81 -0.70 -6.26
CA GLN A 237 -20.98 -2.15 -6.37
C GLN A 237 -19.73 -2.89 -5.86
N THR A 238 -19.96 -3.70 -4.83
CA THR A 238 -19.12 -4.81 -4.39
C THR A 238 -19.23 -5.98 -5.37
N GLY A 239 -18.11 -6.64 -5.64
CA GLY A 239 -18.07 -7.99 -6.20
C GLY A 239 -17.16 -8.16 -7.41
N GLY A 240 -16.14 -9.00 -7.26
CA GLY A 240 -15.42 -9.58 -8.40
C GLY A 240 -13.91 -9.68 -8.20
N SER A 241 -13.40 -10.90 -8.25
CA SER A 241 -12.00 -11.31 -8.10
C SER A 241 -11.10 -10.83 -9.26
N SER A 242 -10.75 -9.54 -9.26
CA SER A 242 -9.81 -8.95 -10.24
C SER A 242 -8.83 -7.92 -9.67
N GLY A 243 -8.84 -7.68 -8.34
CA GLY A 243 -8.17 -6.53 -7.68
C GLY A 243 -6.71 -6.31 -8.08
N GLN A 244 -5.85 -7.33 -7.93
CA GLN A 244 -4.43 -7.22 -8.29
C GLN A 244 -4.15 -6.92 -9.77
N ARG A 245 -5.06 -7.26 -10.69
CA ARG A 245 -4.90 -7.05 -12.14
C ARG A 245 -5.53 -5.73 -12.62
N ALA A 246 -6.55 -5.23 -11.92
CA ALA A 246 -7.11 -3.89 -12.15
C ALA A 246 -6.23 -2.78 -11.52
N ALA A 247 -5.52 -3.11 -10.44
CA ALA A 247 -4.59 -2.25 -9.72
C ALA A 247 -3.53 -1.60 -10.63
N ASN A 248 -3.01 -2.32 -11.62
CA ASN A 248 -1.95 -1.79 -12.48
C ASN A 248 -2.45 -0.72 -13.46
N LEU A 249 -3.73 -0.73 -13.83
CA LEU A 249 -4.29 0.27 -14.76
C LEU A 249 -4.10 1.70 -14.28
N ARG A 250 -4.05 1.93 -12.96
CA ARG A 250 -3.82 3.26 -12.36
C ARG A 250 -2.48 3.87 -12.75
N PHE A 251 -1.53 3.08 -13.20
CA PHE A 251 -0.23 3.56 -13.67
C PHE A 251 -0.22 3.88 -15.16
N MET A 252 -1.34 3.71 -15.86
CA MET A 252 -1.46 4.05 -17.27
C MET A 252 -1.83 5.53 -17.45
N ARG A 253 -1.26 6.15 -18.48
CA ARG A 253 -1.44 7.57 -18.84
C ARG A 253 -1.58 7.69 -20.35
N GLN A 254 -2.67 8.27 -20.81
CA GLN A 254 -2.87 8.58 -22.23
C GLN A 254 -2.32 9.97 -22.57
N SER A 255 -1.89 10.14 -23.81
CA SER A 255 -1.75 11.45 -24.43
C SER A 255 -3.13 12.07 -24.68
N LYS A 256 -3.22 13.39 -24.59
CA LYS A 256 -4.43 14.17 -24.93
C LYS A 256 -4.62 14.31 -26.45
N THR A 257 -3.53 14.30 -27.20
CA THR A 257 -3.52 14.67 -28.62
C THR A 257 -3.31 13.49 -29.58
N LEU A 258 -2.81 12.35 -29.09
CA LEU A 258 -2.42 11.20 -29.91
C LEU A 258 -2.97 9.89 -29.35
N PRO A 259 -3.09 8.85 -30.19
CA PRO A 259 -3.41 7.49 -29.73
C PRO A 259 -2.14 6.85 -29.11
N LEU A 260 -1.59 7.49 -28.08
CA LEU A 260 -0.39 7.07 -27.36
C LEU A 260 -0.74 6.81 -25.89
N LEU A 261 -0.35 5.64 -25.40
CA LEU A 261 -0.65 5.17 -24.06
C LEU A 261 0.63 4.70 -23.37
N TYR A 262 0.96 5.29 -22.23
CA TYR A 262 2.12 4.88 -21.43
C TYR A 262 1.69 4.15 -20.17
N ALA A 263 2.21 2.95 -19.95
CA ALA A 263 2.00 2.16 -18.75
C ALA A 263 3.23 2.30 -17.84
N ALA A 264 3.15 3.17 -16.84
CA ALA A 264 4.27 3.50 -15.96
C ALA A 264 4.57 2.36 -14.97
N ILE A 265 5.83 1.98 -14.82
CA ILE A 265 6.26 1.05 -13.78
C ILE A 265 6.89 1.89 -12.65
N PRO A 266 6.40 1.81 -11.40
CA PRO A 266 6.99 2.55 -10.28
C PRO A 266 8.49 2.27 -10.15
N GLY A 267 9.27 3.29 -9.81
CA GLY A 267 10.73 3.18 -9.66
C GLY A 267 11.51 3.17 -10.98
N THR A 268 10.82 3.33 -12.12
CA THR A 268 11.47 3.71 -13.39
C THR A 268 11.43 5.23 -13.56
N ARG A 269 12.10 5.75 -14.59
CA ARG A 269 12.09 7.14 -15.08
C ARG A 269 10.73 7.57 -15.66
N SER A 270 9.65 7.09 -15.07
CA SER A 270 8.27 7.35 -15.47
C SER A 270 7.94 8.83 -15.43
N ASP A 271 8.46 9.59 -14.45
CA ASP A 271 8.28 11.04 -14.35
C ASP A 271 8.80 11.77 -15.60
N LYS A 272 9.97 11.37 -16.11
CA LYS A 272 10.57 11.93 -17.33
C LYS A 272 9.75 11.61 -18.57
N VAL A 273 9.25 10.39 -18.68
CA VAL A 273 8.39 9.97 -19.79
C VAL A 273 7.07 10.72 -19.76
N LEU A 274 6.48 10.92 -18.58
CA LEU A 274 5.25 11.70 -18.41
C LEU A 274 5.44 13.17 -18.75
N ARG A 275 6.58 13.78 -18.36
CA ARG A 275 6.98 15.12 -18.82
C ARG A 275 7.10 15.22 -20.32
N TRP A 276 7.68 14.21 -20.95
CA TRP A 276 7.81 14.16 -22.39
C TRP A 276 6.46 14.02 -23.09
N ILE A 277 5.54 13.16 -22.60
CA ILE A 277 4.18 13.03 -23.13
C ILE A 277 3.39 14.33 -22.97
N HIS A 278 3.55 15.04 -21.86
CA HIS A 278 2.95 16.36 -21.67
C HIS A 278 3.48 17.39 -22.67
N GLY A 279 4.78 17.36 -22.96
CA GLY A 279 5.38 18.16 -24.02
C GLY A 279 4.84 17.84 -25.42
N ILE A 280 4.51 16.57 -25.69
CA ILE A 280 3.81 16.15 -26.92
C ILE A 280 2.41 16.79 -26.99
N ASP A 281 1.71 16.85 -25.86
CA ASP A 281 0.38 17.46 -25.75
C ASP A 281 0.38 19.00 -25.76
N GLY A 282 1.54 19.63 -26.01
CA GLY A 282 1.69 21.09 -26.08
C GLY A 282 1.84 21.78 -24.72
N GLY A 283 2.01 21.02 -23.65
CA GLY A 283 2.32 21.53 -22.32
C GLY A 283 3.80 21.85 -22.11
N ASP A 284 4.12 22.56 -21.03
CA ASP A 284 5.51 22.81 -20.62
C ASP A 284 6.16 21.50 -20.13
N ASP A 285 7.23 21.05 -20.79
CA ASP A 285 7.97 19.83 -20.48
C ASP A 285 8.90 19.97 -19.26
N THR A 286 8.99 21.17 -18.68
CA THR A 286 9.79 21.50 -17.49
C THR A 286 8.99 21.48 -16.18
N ARG A 287 7.65 21.39 -16.23
CA ARG A 287 6.80 21.36 -15.04
C ARG A 287 6.91 20.01 -14.31
N ALA A 288 7.06 20.06 -12.98
CA ALA A 288 7.18 18.86 -12.14
C ALA A 288 5.82 18.21 -11.80
N ASP A 289 4.75 18.99 -11.84
CA ASP A 289 3.38 18.67 -11.41
C ASP A 289 2.48 18.28 -12.59
N ILE A 290 2.86 17.24 -13.34
CA ILE A 290 2.04 16.76 -14.47
C ILE A 290 1.03 15.75 -13.93
N ARG A 291 -0.12 16.26 -13.48
CA ARG A 291 -1.34 15.47 -13.20
C ARG A 291 -2.32 15.47 -14.37
N ASP A 292 -1.93 16.08 -15.49
CA ASP A 292 -2.81 16.43 -16.58
C ASP A 292 -2.90 15.33 -17.65
N GLY A 293 -3.83 14.39 -17.46
CA GLY A 293 -4.19 13.33 -18.42
C GLY A 293 -5.22 12.41 -17.80
N ALA A 294 -6.17 11.88 -18.59
CA ALA A 294 -7.19 10.99 -18.04
C ALA A 294 -6.53 9.76 -17.41
N LEU A 295 -6.65 9.64 -16.09
CA LEU A 295 -6.20 8.48 -15.33
C LEU A 295 -7.14 7.33 -15.67
N PHE A 296 -6.60 6.23 -16.19
CA PHE A 296 -7.28 4.95 -16.04
C PHE A 296 -7.17 4.53 -14.56
N GLY A 297 -7.88 5.20 -13.63
CA GLY A 297 -7.91 4.94 -12.17
C GLY A 297 -9.25 4.49 -11.52
N GLN A 298 -10.33 4.23 -12.25
CA GLN A 298 -11.66 3.81 -11.78
C GLN A 298 -12.03 2.32 -12.02
N PRO A 299 -13.07 1.74 -11.38
CA PRO A 299 -13.70 0.48 -11.82
C PRO A 299 -14.16 0.54 -13.29
N GLN A 300 -14.43 1.74 -13.76
CA GLN A 300 -14.69 2.08 -15.16
C GLN A 300 -13.45 1.93 -16.05
N ASN A 301 -12.25 1.73 -15.53
CA ASN A 301 -10.99 1.74 -16.29
C ASN A 301 -10.93 0.76 -17.43
N ARG A 302 -11.43 -0.45 -17.22
CA ARG A 302 -11.40 -1.43 -18.30
C ARG A 302 -12.33 -0.98 -19.41
N ARG A 303 -13.52 -0.46 -19.07
CA ARG A 303 -14.48 0.05 -20.04
C ARG A 303 -13.98 1.35 -20.67
N ALA A 304 -13.51 2.33 -19.91
CA ALA A 304 -12.92 3.57 -20.38
C ALA A 304 -11.68 3.34 -21.25
N LEU A 305 -10.82 2.37 -20.88
CA LEU A 305 -9.70 1.93 -21.71
C LEU A 305 -10.19 1.26 -22.98
N GLN A 306 -11.18 0.36 -22.90
CA GLN A 306 -11.77 -0.29 -24.08
C GLN A 306 -12.47 0.72 -25.00
N ASP A 307 -13.20 1.68 -24.45
CA ASP A 307 -13.89 2.76 -25.16
C ASP A 307 -12.85 3.68 -25.82
N TRP A 308 -11.79 4.05 -25.10
CA TRP A 308 -10.70 4.84 -25.65
C TRP A 308 -9.98 4.10 -26.79
N LEU A 309 -9.63 2.82 -26.59
CA LEU A 309 -9.05 1.95 -27.61
C LEU A 309 -9.99 1.77 -28.82
N GLY A 310 -11.30 1.72 -28.59
CA GLY A 310 -12.32 1.63 -29.64
C GLY A 310 -12.46 2.89 -30.48
N VAL A 311 -12.19 4.07 -29.89
CA VAL A 311 -12.20 5.37 -30.60
C VAL A 311 -10.86 5.66 -31.27
N HIS A 312 -9.75 5.16 -30.72
CA HIS A 312 -8.39 5.49 -31.15
C HIS A 312 -7.74 4.32 -31.91
N ALA A 313 -7.99 4.27 -33.23
CA ALA A 313 -7.27 3.37 -34.13
C ALA A 313 -5.75 3.64 -34.10
N ASP A 314 -4.94 2.63 -34.42
CA ASP A 314 -3.47 2.69 -34.44
C ASP A 314 -2.78 3.05 -33.11
N THR A 315 -3.49 2.82 -31.99
CA THR A 315 -2.96 3.01 -30.64
C THR A 315 -1.60 2.34 -30.45
N LEU A 316 -0.64 3.12 -29.93
CA LEU A 316 0.62 2.60 -29.43
C LEU A 316 0.61 2.63 -27.89
N CYS A 317 0.54 1.45 -27.27
CA CYS A 317 0.79 1.32 -25.84
C CYS A 317 2.24 0.92 -25.59
N PHE A 318 2.94 1.63 -24.71
CA PHE A 318 4.32 1.31 -24.35
C PHE A 318 4.58 1.42 -22.84
N THR A 319 5.65 0.79 -22.39
CA THR A 319 6.14 0.86 -21.02
C THR A 319 7.66 0.96 -21.02
N THR A 320 8.23 1.28 -19.86
CA THR A 320 9.67 1.35 -19.64
C THR A 320 10.07 0.44 -18.49
N VAL A 321 11.20 -0.23 -18.63
CA VAL A 321 11.81 -1.08 -17.62
C VAL A 321 13.22 -0.59 -17.32
N ALA A 322 13.60 -0.61 -16.05
CA ALA A 322 14.91 -0.20 -15.57
C ALA A 322 15.77 -1.43 -15.25
N HIS A 323 17.09 -1.27 -15.26
CA HIS A 323 17.98 -2.31 -14.76
C HIS A 323 17.64 -2.62 -13.29
N PRO A 324 17.39 -3.89 -12.88
CA PRO A 324 16.83 -4.19 -11.55
C PRO A 324 17.69 -3.66 -10.39
N LEU A 325 19.03 -3.71 -10.51
CA LEU A 325 19.94 -3.16 -9.51
C LEU A 325 19.86 -1.63 -9.41
N ALA A 326 19.80 -0.92 -10.55
CA ALA A 326 19.69 0.54 -10.58
C ALA A 326 18.37 1.01 -10.01
N ARG A 327 17.28 0.32 -10.39
CA ARG A 327 15.95 0.58 -9.84
C ARG A 327 15.89 0.40 -8.32
N ALA A 328 16.50 -0.66 -7.79
CA ALA A 328 16.57 -0.87 -6.35
C ALA A 328 17.42 0.21 -5.65
N HIS A 329 18.50 0.66 -6.29
CA HIS A 329 19.36 1.73 -5.78
C HIS A 329 18.65 3.08 -5.75
N ASP A 330 17.90 3.43 -6.79
CA ASP A 330 17.07 4.64 -6.82
C ASP A 330 15.99 4.61 -5.73
N ALA A 331 15.37 3.45 -5.50
CA ALA A 331 14.42 3.26 -4.40
C ALA A 331 15.09 3.43 -3.03
N PHE A 332 16.32 2.91 -2.86
CA PHE A 332 17.11 3.08 -1.66
C PHE A 332 17.42 4.56 -1.39
N LEU A 333 17.91 5.29 -2.39
CA LEU A 333 18.22 6.71 -2.27
C LEU A 333 16.98 7.55 -1.96
N SER A 334 15.88 7.32 -2.68
CA SER A 334 14.68 8.16 -2.60
C SER A 334 13.79 7.88 -1.38
N ARG A 335 13.83 6.67 -0.81
CA ARG A 335 12.89 6.28 0.27
C ARG A 335 13.55 5.79 1.56
N ILE A 336 14.80 5.33 1.49
CA ILE A 336 15.48 4.74 2.67
C ILE A 336 16.55 5.68 3.20
N LEU A 337 17.49 6.11 2.35
CA LEU A 337 18.43 7.16 2.71
C LEU A 337 17.67 8.48 2.86
N ASP A 338 16.84 8.82 1.87
CA ASP A 338 15.96 9.99 1.76
C ASP A 338 16.42 11.25 2.51
N THR A 339 16.92 12.22 1.74
CA THR A 339 17.30 13.55 2.27
C THR A 339 16.18 14.60 2.09
N GLN A 340 15.02 14.22 1.55
CA GLN A 340 13.97 15.13 1.07
C GLN A 340 12.63 14.98 1.80
N ASP A 341 12.57 14.24 2.92
CA ASP A 341 11.40 14.09 3.79
C ASP A 341 10.19 13.36 3.13
N GLU A 342 10.47 12.45 2.19
CA GLU A 342 9.50 11.50 1.65
C GLU A 342 9.81 10.01 1.96
N GLY A 343 10.60 9.78 3.00
CA GLY A 343 11.16 8.49 3.36
C GLY A 343 10.15 7.53 3.94
N TYR A 344 10.57 6.26 4.06
CA TYR A 344 9.81 5.19 4.69
C TYR A 344 10.42 4.85 6.05
N PRO A 345 10.18 5.66 7.10
CA PRO A 345 10.87 5.54 8.38
C PRO A 345 10.69 4.16 9.02
N ARG A 346 9.50 3.55 8.89
CA ARG A 346 9.26 2.20 9.43
C ARG A 346 10.07 1.12 8.72
N ILE A 347 10.15 1.18 7.39
CA ILE A 347 10.90 0.21 6.59
C ILE A 347 12.39 0.39 6.86
N ARG A 348 12.85 1.64 6.95
CA ARG A 348 14.21 1.99 7.33
C ARG A 348 14.58 1.42 8.69
N SER A 349 13.81 1.70 9.74
CA SER A 349 14.12 1.21 11.10
C SER A 349 14.13 -0.32 11.19
N HIS A 350 13.23 -1.00 10.48
CA HIS A 350 13.22 -2.46 10.42
C HIS A 350 14.44 -3.02 9.68
N ALA A 351 14.86 -2.39 8.59
CA ALA A 351 16.06 -2.77 7.86
C ALA A 351 17.34 -2.48 8.67
N GLU A 352 17.36 -1.39 9.46
CA GLU A 352 18.44 -1.08 10.41
C GLU A 352 18.55 -2.16 11.51
N SER A 353 17.42 -2.59 12.10
CA SER A 353 17.43 -3.55 13.21
C SER A 353 17.69 -4.99 12.78
N GLU A 354 17.02 -5.48 11.73
CA GLU A 354 17.03 -6.91 11.37
C GLU A 354 18.06 -7.28 10.31
N TYR A 355 18.48 -6.31 9.48
CA TYR A 355 19.37 -6.55 8.33
C TYR A 355 20.73 -5.88 8.47
N GLY A 356 21.02 -5.24 9.62
CA GLY A 356 22.29 -4.57 9.87
C GLY A 356 22.56 -3.40 8.91
N MET A 357 21.48 -2.80 8.39
CA MET A 357 21.61 -1.64 7.52
C MET A 357 22.07 -0.43 8.34
N HIS A 358 23.16 0.21 7.94
CA HIS A 358 23.69 1.38 8.63
C HIS A 358 23.59 2.61 7.73
N VAL A 359 22.61 3.48 8.02
CA VAL A 359 22.42 4.77 7.34
C VAL A 359 22.36 5.89 8.39
N PRO A 360 22.85 7.12 8.11
CA PRO A 360 22.91 8.17 9.12
C PRO A 360 21.52 8.72 9.43
N ASP A 361 21.22 9.03 10.69
CA ASP A 361 19.90 9.44 11.17
C ASP A 361 19.17 10.41 10.23
N ALA A 362 17.89 10.13 9.93
CA ALA A 362 17.08 10.88 8.97
C ALA A 362 17.08 12.40 9.22
N GLU A 363 16.93 12.81 10.49
CA GLU A 363 16.98 14.23 10.89
C GLU A 363 18.34 14.87 10.60
N SER A 364 19.42 14.10 10.74
CA SER A 364 20.79 14.59 10.56
C SER A 364 21.15 14.80 9.09
N ILE A 365 20.46 14.11 8.17
CA ILE A 365 20.71 14.14 6.72
C ILE A 365 19.64 14.88 5.91
N ALA A 366 18.65 15.48 6.57
CA ALA A 366 17.66 16.33 5.91
C ALA A 366 18.37 17.49 5.16
N GLY A 367 18.17 17.55 3.85
CA GLY A 367 18.83 18.50 2.95
C GLY A 367 20.36 18.35 2.86
N ALA A 368 20.93 17.22 3.30
CA ALA A 368 22.37 16.98 3.24
C ALA A 368 22.83 16.68 1.81
N ASP A 369 23.97 17.26 1.44
CA ASP A 369 24.70 16.90 0.22
C ASP A 369 25.75 15.81 0.51
N ARG A 370 26.41 15.34 -0.55
CA ARG A 370 27.45 14.31 -0.47
C ARG A 370 28.60 14.69 0.46
N ALA A 371 29.01 15.96 0.47
CA ALA A 371 30.12 16.42 1.30
C ALA A 371 29.76 16.31 2.79
N ARG A 372 28.53 16.68 3.16
CA ARG A 372 28.01 16.55 4.53
C ARG A 372 27.87 15.08 4.93
N LEU A 373 27.35 14.22 4.06
CA LEU A 373 27.27 12.78 4.32
C LEU A 373 28.65 12.16 4.59
N THR A 374 29.65 12.54 3.78
CA THR A 374 31.03 12.08 3.95
C THR A 374 31.62 12.56 5.28
N ALA A 375 31.36 13.82 5.68
CA ALA A 375 31.81 14.35 6.96
C ALA A 375 31.17 13.65 8.18
N MET A 376 29.98 13.06 7.99
CA MET A 376 29.30 12.22 8.98
C MET A 376 29.78 10.76 8.98
N GLY A 377 30.79 10.42 8.17
CA GLY A 377 31.32 9.06 8.05
C GLY A 377 30.53 8.15 7.10
N TYR A 378 29.62 8.71 6.30
CA TYR A 378 28.87 7.98 5.27
C TYR A 378 29.49 8.22 3.89
N ASP A 379 30.57 7.49 3.63
CA ASP A 379 31.28 7.50 2.34
C ASP A 379 30.71 6.46 1.35
N VAL A 380 31.33 6.34 0.18
CA VAL A 380 30.94 5.38 -0.88
C VAL A 380 30.90 3.94 -0.36
N GLU A 381 31.83 3.58 0.51
CA GLU A 381 32.00 2.22 1.02
C GLU A 381 30.96 1.91 2.12
N ALA A 382 30.63 2.88 2.97
CA ALA A 382 29.47 2.83 3.86
C ALA A 382 28.15 2.74 3.08
N HIS A 383 27.99 3.54 2.04
CA HIS A 383 26.81 3.53 1.17
C HIS A 383 26.62 2.16 0.50
N ARG A 384 27.69 1.58 -0.03
CA ARG A 384 27.69 0.25 -0.64
C ARG A 384 27.25 -0.84 0.34
N ARG A 385 27.77 -0.84 1.57
CA ARG A 385 27.36 -1.80 2.61
C ARG A 385 25.90 -1.62 3.02
N ALA A 386 25.44 -0.39 3.17
CA ALA A 386 24.05 -0.09 3.49
C ALA A 386 23.10 -0.55 2.37
N PHE A 387 23.48 -0.32 1.12
CA PHE A 387 22.71 -0.78 -0.03
C PHE A 387 22.68 -2.31 -0.15
N ALA A 388 23.80 -3.00 0.14
CA ALA A 388 23.82 -4.47 0.21
C ALA A 388 22.83 -5.01 1.26
N ALA A 389 22.84 -4.44 2.47
CA ALA A 389 21.87 -4.79 3.52
C ALA A 389 20.43 -4.51 3.10
N PHE A 390 20.19 -3.42 2.38
CA PHE A 390 18.88 -3.14 1.79
C PHE A 390 18.46 -4.21 0.77
N LEU A 391 19.36 -4.71 -0.09
CA LEU A 391 19.05 -5.82 -0.99
C LEU A 391 18.66 -7.10 -0.24
N ASP A 392 19.33 -7.41 0.88
CA ASP A 392 18.96 -8.54 1.72
C ASP A 392 17.55 -8.37 2.33
N PHE A 393 17.22 -7.15 2.78
CA PHE A 393 15.86 -6.80 3.20
C PHE A 393 14.87 -7.01 2.05
N VAL A 394 15.12 -6.47 0.85
CA VAL A 394 14.23 -6.60 -0.31
C VAL A 394 14.00 -8.06 -0.66
N ARG A 395 15.06 -8.89 -0.65
CA ARG A 395 14.97 -10.33 -0.89
C ARG A 395 14.03 -11.01 0.10
N ALA A 396 14.13 -10.67 1.38
CA ALA A 396 13.26 -11.22 2.41
C ALA A 396 11.83 -10.68 2.31
N ASN A 397 11.66 -9.40 1.98
CA ASN A 397 10.38 -8.74 1.82
C ASN A 397 9.55 -9.35 0.68
N LEU A 398 10.17 -9.53 -0.50
CA LEU A 398 9.52 -10.18 -1.65
C LEU A 398 9.23 -11.66 -1.40
N ALA A 399 10.00 -12.32 -0.53
CA ALA A 399 9.73 -13.69 -0.09
C ALA A 399 8.66 -13.79 1.02
N GLY A 400 8.07 -12.66 1.44
CA GLY A 400 7.07 -12.63 2.52
C GLY A 400 7.64 -12.95 3.91
N ARG A 401 8.96 -12.82 4.09
CA ARG A 401 9.66 -13.11 5.35
C ARG A 401 9.81 -11.89 6.27
N THR A 402 9.30 -10.74 5.86
CA THR A 402 9.29 -9.52 6.69
C THR A 402 7.85 -9.09 6.99
N PRO A 403 7.62 -8.41 8.13
CA PRO A 403 6.32 -7.82 8.46
C PRO A 403 6.00 -6.56 7.62
N MET A 404 6.92 -6.10 6.78
CA MET A 404 6.78 -4.87 5.99
C MET A 404 5.96 -5.13 4.71
N ARG A 405 5.15 -4.14 4.30
CA ARG A 405 4.46 -4.18 2.99
C ARG A 405 5.47 -4.25 1.83
N ILE A 406 5.10 -4.91 0.74
CA ILE A 406 5.84 -4.83 -0.52
C ILE A 406 5.49 -3.51 -1.20
N ASP A 407 6.50 -2.70 -1.54
CA ASP A 407 6.33 -1.43 -2.24
C ASP A 407 6.49 -1.60 -3.76
N GLY A 408 5.75 -0.80 -4.53
CA GLY A 408 5.83 -0.80 -5.98
C GLY A 408 7.23 -0.45 -6.50
N LEU A 409 8.03 0.35 -5.79
CA LEU A 409 9.36 0.82 -6.19
C LEU A 409 10.41 -0.30 -6.28
N TRP A 410 10.24 -1.40 -5.55
CA TRP A 410 11.10 -2.59 -5.62
C TRP A 410 10.33 -3.88 -5.93
N ALA A 411 9.02 -3.81 -6.17
CA ALA A 411 8.29 -4.95 -6.71
C ALA A 411 8.84 -5.37 -8.08
N PRO A 412 8.77 -6.66 -8.47
CA PRO A 412 9.27 -7.13 -9.76
C PRO A 412 8.58 -6.43 -10.94
N GLN A 413 9.34 -6.04 -11.95
CA GLN A 413 8.81 -5.28 -13.09
C GLN A 413 7.96 -6.15 -14.02
N HIS A 414 8.31 -7.44 -14.16
CA HIS A 414 7.52 -8.38 -14.95
C HIS A 414 6.07 -8.53 -14.45
N ASP A 415 5.82 -8.40 -13.14
CA ASP A 415 4.46 -8.46 -12.58
C ASP A 415 3.60 -7.28 -13.09
N PHE A 416 4.20 -6.10 -13.27
CA PHE A 416 3.51 -4.95 -13.86
C PHE A 416 3.21 -5.19 -15.35
N VAL A 417 4.21 -5.65 -16.11
CA VAL A 417 4.08 -5.96 -17.54
C VAL A 417 3.00 -7.00 -17.79
N GLU A 418 3.00 -8.10 -17.03
CA GLU A 418 1.96 -9.13 -17.10
C GLU A 418 0.60 -8.55 -16.74
N GLY A 419 0.52 -7.72 -15.69
CA GLY A 419 -0.72 -7.07 -15.30
C GLY A 419 -1.28 -6.14 -16.37
N PHE A 420 -0.46 -5.30 -17.01
CA PHE A 420 -0.87 -4.45 -18.13
C PHE A 420 -1.36 -5.29 -19.31
N GLY A 421 -0.66 -6.39 -19.61
CA GLY A 421 -0.98 -7.33 -20.68
C GLY A 421 -2.38 -7.95 -20.57
N THR A 422 -2.97 -7.97 -19.37
CA THR A 422 -4.36 -8.45 -19.18
C THR A 422 -5.42 -7.49 -19.70
N ALA A 423 -5.07 -6.23 -19.97
CA ALA A 423 -6.00 -5.18 -20.34
C ALA A 423 -5.70 -4.54 -21.70
N VAL A 424 -4.42 -4.39 -22.05
CA VAL A 424 -3.99 -3.85 -23.33
C VAL A 424 -2.75 -4.60 -23.81
N THR A 425 -2.60 -4.74 -25.12
CA THR A 425 -1.34 -5.24 -25.69
C THR A 425 -0.29 -4.14 -25.62
N LEU A 426 0.84 -4.43 -24.95
CA LEU A 426 2.02 -3.56 -24.98
C LEU A 426 2.69 -3.70 -26.35
N GLY A 427 2.69 -2.62 -27.12
CA GLY A 427 3.34 -2.56 -28.43
C GLY A 427 4.85 -2.31 -28.34
N LEU A 428 5.32 -1.69 -27.25
CA LEU A 428 6.75 -1.50 -26.97
C LEU A 428 7.04 -1.66 -25.48
N ILE A 429 8.14 -2.35 -25.18
CA ILE A 429 8.76 -2.39 -23.85
C ILE A 429 10.17 -1.86 -24.05
N LEU A 430 10.46 -0.69 -23.46
CA LEU A 430 11.74 0.00 -23.64
C LEU A 430 12.58 -0.15 -22.37
N ARG A 431 13.86 -0.49 -22.51
CA ARG A 431 14.80 -0.28 -21.40
C ARG A 431 15.06 1.21 -21.26
N GLU A 432 15.40 1.67 -20.06
CA GLU A 432 15.70 3.09 -19.84
C GLU A 432 16.83 3.60 -20.74
N ASP A 433 17.84 2.78 -21.02
CA ASP A 433 18.94 3.11 -21.93
C ASP A 433 18.47 3.30 -23.38
N ASP A 434 17.35 2.66 -23.74
CA ASP A 434 16.74 2.70 -25.06
C ASP A 434 15.67 3.81 -25.18
N LEU A 435 15.47 4.64 -24.15
CA LEU A 435 14.41 5.67 -24.10
C LEU A 435 14.49 6.67 -25.26
N LEU A 436 15.69 7.17 -25.58
CA LEU A 436 15.86 8.13 -26.67
C LEU A 436 15.58 7.50 -28.05
N SER A 437 15.99 6.24 -28.22
CA SER A 437 15.72 5.46 -29.44
C SER A 437 14.21 5.18 -29.60
N GLY A 438 13.55 4.78 -28.50
CA GLY A 438 12.10 4.59 -28.45
C GLY A 438 11.34 5.88 -28.72
N ALA A 439 11.76 7.00 -28.13
CA ALA A 439 11.19 8.31 -28.41
C ALA A 439 11.34 8.70 -29.88
N ALA A 440 12.49 8.44 -30.52
CA ALA A 440 12.67 8.68 -31.95
C ALA A 440 11.70 7.85 -32.81
N TYR A 441 11.46 6.59 -32.46
CA TYR A 441 10.45 5.75 -33.12
C TYR A 441 9.05 6.33 -32.96
N ILE A 442 8.64 6.68 -31.73
CA ILE A 442 7.32 7.25 -31.43
C ILE A 442 7.13 8.57 -32.18
N LYS A 443 8.15 9.45 -32.18
CA LYS A 443 8.10 10.72 -32.92
C LYS A 443 7.89 10.51 -34.41
N ARG A 444 8.63 9.57 -35.02
CA ARG A 444 8.49 9.26 -36.44
C ARG A 444 7.11 8.67 -36.76
N ARG A 445 6.58 7.82 -35.88
CA ARG A 445 5.24 7.21 -36.04
C ARG A 445 4.13 8.25 -36.03
N PHE A 446 4.22 9.28 -35.18
CA PHE A 446 3.18 10.29 -34.99
C PHE A 446 3.49 11.66 -35.61
N GLY A 447 4.56 11.79 -36.40
CA GLY A 447 4.92 13.05 -37.07
C GLY A 447 5.33 14.17 -36.10
N LEU A 448 5.98 13.84 -34.98
CA LEU A 448 6.30 14.77 -33.89
C LEU A 448 7.68 15.42 -34.02
N ASP A 449 8.11 15.79 -35.23
CA ASP A 449 9.48 16.23 -35.51
C ASP A 449 9.92 17.42 -34.64
N ARG A 450 8.97 18.26 -34.23
CA ARG A 450 9.19 19.47 -33.42
C ARG A 450 9.30 19.23 -31.92
N VAL A 451 8.89 18.07 -31.41
CA VAL A 451 8.92 17.76 -29.96
C VAL A 451 10.37 17.55 -29.51
N ARG A 452 10.77 18.21 -28.43
CA ARG A 452 12.12 18.08 -27.85
C ARG A 452 12.18 16.87 -26.91
N ASN A 453 13.35 16.23 -26.84
CA ASN A 453 13.60 15.12 -25.90
C ASN A 453 14.30 15.61 -24.62
N ALA A 454 14.18 16.89 -24.27
CA ALA A 454 14.91 17.48 -23.14
C ALA A 454 14.53 16.80 -21.82
N ALA A 455 13.24 16.57 -21.60
CA ALA A 455 12.72 15.84 -20.43
C ALA A 455 13.25 14.40 -20.31
N LEU A 456 13.61 13.76 -21.42
CA LEU A 456 14.11 12.38 -21.43
C LEU A 456 15.62 12.27 -21.16
N LYS A 457 16.35 13.38 -21.15
CA LYS A 457 17.79 13.36 -20.91
C LYS A 457 18.10 13.03 -19.44
N GLU A 458 19.25 12.42 -19.25
CA GLU A 458 19.77 12.08 -17.95
C GLU A 458 20.22 13.35 -17.20
N ALA A 459 19.91 13.41 -15.91
CA ALA A 459 20.51 14.34 -14.98
C ALA A 459 21.31 13.47 -14.00
N PRO A 460 22.54 13.87 -13.62
CA PRO A 460 23.33 13.10 -12.66
C PRO A 460 22.56 12.91 -11.35
N SER A 461 22.64 11.72 -10.75
CA SER A 461 22.17 11.49 -9.38
C SER A 461 23.06 12.31 -8.43
N GLY A 462 22.44 13.09 -7.54
CA GLY A 462 23.17 14.12 -6.78
C GLY A 462 23.93 13.62 -5.55
N LEU A 463 23.79 12.35 -5.14
CA LEU A 463 24.33 11.84 -3.87
C LEU A 463 25.37 10.74 -4.06
N PHE A 464 24.96 9.61 -4.63
CA PHE A 464 25.84 8.49 -4.97
C PHE A 464 25.37 7.90 -6.30
N ASP A 465 26.27 7.73 -7.25
CA ASP A 465 25.98 7.04 -8.50
C ASP A 465 26.17 5.53 -8.32
N LEU A 466 25.33 4.71 -8.96
CA LEU A 466 25.44 3.25 -8.88
C LEU A 466 26.83 2.76 -9.33
N SER A 467 27.41 3.41 -10.33
CA SER A 467 28.75 3.07 -10.86
C SER A 467 29.86 3.17 -9.81
N GLU A 468 29.68 3.99 -8.77
CA GLU A 468 30.66 4.18 -7.71
C GLU A 468 30.64 3.06 -6.67
N ILE A 469 29.47 2.42 -6.49
CA ILE A 469 29.29 1.33 -5.52
C ILE A 469 29.18 -0.04 -6.17
N TRP A 470 29.10 -0.11 -7.50
CA TRP A 470 28.86 -1.35 -8.24
C TRP A 470 29.94 -2.39 -7.95
N THR A 471 29.51 -3.61 -7.61
CA THR A 471 30.36 -4.79 -7.53
C THR A 471 29.62 -6.01 -8.09
N GLN A 472 30.37 -7.06 -8.43
CA GLN A 472 29.78 -8.30 -8.92
C GLN A 472 28.85 -8.94 -7.87
N GLU A 473 29.14 -8.78 -6.58
CA GLU A 473 28.31 -9.29 -5.49
C GLU A 473 26.95 -8.59 -5.43
N LEU A 474 26.89 -7.27 -5.63
CA LEU A 474 25.62 -6.53 -5.71
C LEU A 474 24.81 -6.94 -6.93
N GLU A 475 25.48 -7.13 -8.07
CA GLU A 475 24.87 -7.61 -9.30
C GLU A 475 24.25 -9.01 -9.13
N ASP A 476 24.99 -9.93 -8.51
CA ASP A 476 24.53 -11.29 -8.23
C ASP A 476 23.38 -11.31 -7.21
N ALA A 477 23.43 -10.44 -6.20
CA ALA A 477 22.34 -10.26 -5.24
C ALA A 477 21.06 -9.77 -5.94
N ALA A 478 21.14 -8.74 -6.78
CA ALA A 478 20.00 -8.27 -7.56
C ALA A 478 19.47 -9.35 -8.51
N ARG A 479 20.34 -10.13 -9.16
CA ARG A 479 19.94 -11.24 -10.04
C ARG A 479 19.23 -12.35 -9.27
N ALA A 480 19.65 -12.63 -8.04
CA ALA A 480 18.97 -13.59 -7.16
C ALA A 480 17.59 -13.09 -6.70
N ILE A 481 17.40 -11.77 -6.57
CA ILE A 481 16.12 -11.16 -6.19
C ILE A 481 15.17 -11.10 -7.39
N TYR A 482 15.67 -10.73 -8.58
CA TYR A 482 14.85 -10.46 -9.77
C TYR A 482 15.20 -11.34 -11.00
N PRO A 483 15.28 -12.69 -10.86
CA PRO A 483 15.78 -13.54 -11.95
C PRO A 483 14.96 -13.43 -13.24
N ARG A 484 13.64 -13.21 -13.11
CA ARG A 484 12.74 -13.04 -14.25
C ARG A 484 12.91 -11.70 -14.96
N ASP A 485 13.12 -10.60 -14.22
CA ASP A 485 13.33 -9.29 -14.86
C ASP A 485 14.62 -9.31 -15.68
N PHE A 486 15.70 -9.88 -15.16
CA PHE A 486 16.96 -10.06 -15.90
C PHE A 486 16.75 -10.89 -17.17
N ALA A 487 16.11 -12.05 -17.05
CA ALA A 487 15.92 -12.96 -18.17
C ALA A 487 14.94 -12.43 -19.23
N GLN A 488 13.80 -11.86 -18.83
CA GLN A 488 12.75 -11.43 -19.75
C GLN A 488 13.09 -10.12 -20.46
N PHE A 489 13.76 -9.19 -19.79
CA PHE A 489 14.12 -7.89 -20.36
C PHE A 489 15.55 -7.84 -20.91
N GLY A 490 16.30 -8.95 -20.82
CA GLY A 490 17.62 -9.08 -21.42
C GLY A 490 18.68 -8.18 -20.77
N PHE A 491 18.63 -8.01 -19.45
CA PHE A 491 19.64 -7.23 -18.74
C PHE A 491 20.93 -8.05 -18.54
N GLY A 492 22.06 -7.46 -18.95
CA GLY A 492 23.41 -7.89 -18.55
C GLY A 492 23.86 -7.14 -17.28
N PRO A 493 25.13 -7.30 -16.84
CA PRO A 493 25.65 -6.58 -15.68
C PRO A 493 25.57 -5.05 -15.84
N ALA A 494 25.13 -4.32 -14.81
CA ALA A 494 24.99 -2.86 -14.86
C ALA A 494 26.32 -2.14 -15.18
N GLY A 495 27.45 -2.67 -14.67
CA GLY A 495 28.79 -2.11 -14.88
C GLY A 495 29.32 -2.18 -16.32
N GLN A 496 28.60 -2.82 -17.26
CA GLN A 496 28.95 -2.85 -18.68
C GLN A 496 28.11 -1.90 -19.55
N ALA A 497 27.16 -1.17 -18.96
CA ALA A 497 26.25 -0.27 -19.66
C ALA A 497 26.56 1.24 -19.45
N ALA A 498 27.75 1.58 -18.93
CA ALA A 498 28.23 2.96 -18.81
C ALA A 498 29.02 3.40 -20.06
#